data_AF-A0A6A8LT24-F1
#
_entry.id   AF-A0A6A8LT24-F1
#
_cell.length_a   1.000
_cell.length_b   1.000
_cell.length_c   1.000
_cell.angle_alpha   90.00
_cell.angle_beta   90.00
_cell.angle_gamma   90.00
#
_symmetry.space_group_name_H-M   'P 1'
#
loop_
_entity.id
_entity.type
_entity.pdbx_description
1 polymer ?
#
loop_
_entity_poly.entity_id
_entity_poly.type
_entity_poly.pdbx_seq_one_letter_code
_entity_poly.pdbx_strand_id
1 'polypeptide(L)'
;NTVDPKNPNELTDEENAIVDELLISIQHSTKLKRHLDFMMNKGSMYRTYNGNLLFHGCIPADEEGNFCSLKIGSKEYSGKKLFDFSEKMIRKAYSKPNVKDDFATDFMWYLWQGALSPLFGKKSMTTFERYFIADKACHEEVKNPYYKLRENKDFCIKILQEFGFAGDDTNHIINGHTPVKRGHNAICAEGYMLVIDGGYSKAYQPTTGIAGYTLLYNSYGLQLVSHQPFTSKQDAIRSGKDIVSTVRVVKHELQRKSVADTDIGENIKEKIRVLYNLLRNYD
;
A
#
# COMPACT_ATOMS: atom_id res chain seq x y z
N ASN A 1 37.43 -4.19 -18.23
CA ASN A 1 36.66 -3.02 -17.79
C ASN A 1 35.64 -2.71 -18.85
N THR A 2 34.39 -3.10 -18.62
CA THR A 2 33.24 -2.85 -19.50
C THR A 2 32.67 -1.44 -19.38
N VAL A 3 33.15 -0.63 -18.43
CA VAL A 3 32.69 0.75 -18.21
C VAL A 3 33.74 1.74 -18.72
N ASP A 4 33.36 2.63 -19.63
CA ASP A 4 34.19 3.78 -20.05
C ASP A 4 34.13 4.88 -18.97
N PRO A 5 35.25 5.26 -18.33
CA PRO A 5 35.26 6.34 -17.35
C PRO A 5 34.84 7.71 -17.91
N LYS A 6 34.94 7.93 -19.23
CA LYS A 6 34.51 9.17 -19.88
C LYS A 6 32.99 9.19 -20.09
N ASN A 7 32.41 8.04 -20.39
CA ASN A 7 30.98 7.85 -20.63
C ASN A 7 30.44 6.67 -19.81
N PRO A 8 30.37 6.77 -18.47
CA PRO A 8 30.07 5.62 -17.61
C PRO A 8 28.64 5.09 -17.74
N ASN A 9 27.75 5.83 -18.42
CA ASN A 9 26.36 5.46 -18.68
C ASN A 9 26.14 4.86 -20.08
N GLU A 10 27.18 4.84 -20.92
CA GLU A 10 27.09 4.29 -22.27
C GLU A 10 27.15 2.76 -22.19
N LEU A 11 26.08 2.13 -22.64
CA LEU A 11 26.00 0.68 -22.77
C LEU A 11 26.71 0.24 -24.05
N THR A 12 27.43 -0.87 -23.97
CA THR A 12 27.96 -1.56 -25.15
C THR A 12 26.83 -2.07 -26.05
N ASP A 13 27.12 -2.38 -27.31
CA ASP A 13 26.12 -2.94 -28.24
C ASP A 13 25.49 -4.23 -27.70
N GLU A 14 26.27 -5.07 -27.01
CA GLU A 14 25.80 -6.30 -26.37
C GLU A 14 24.87 -6.01 -25.19
N GLU A 15 25.21 -5.04 -24.34
CA GLU A 15 24.36 -4.63 -23.21
C GLU A 15 23.05 -4.00 -23.70
N ASN A 16 23.09 -3.18 -24.76
CA ASN A 16 21.89 -2.63 -25.39
C ASN A 16 20.98 -3.76 -25.91
N ALA A 17 21.54 -4.74 -26.61
CA ALA A 17 20.78 -5.88 -27.12
C ALA A 17 20.06 -6.67 -25.99
N ILE A 18 20.74 -6.88 -24.85
CA ILE A 18 20.16 -7.55 -23.68
C ILE A 18 19.03 -6.70 -23.08
N VAL A 19 19.24 -5.39 -22.89
CA VAL A 19 18.22 -4.49 -22.35
C VAL A 19 16.99 -4.45 -23.25
N ASP A 20 17.17 -4.38 -24.57
CA ASP A 20 16.09 -4.39 -25.54
C ASP A 20 15.30 -5.71 -25.50
N GLU A 21 15.98 -6.86 -25.43
CA GLU A 21 15.32 -8.16 -25.29
C GLU A 21 14.48 -8.25 -24.00
N LEU A 22 15.03 -7.78 -22.88
CA LEU A 22 14.32 -7.74 -21.60
C LEU A 22 13.09 -6.83 -21.66
N LEU A 23 13.22 -5.64 -22.26
CA LEU A 23 12.12 -4.70 -22.45
C LEU A 23 11.02 -5.33 -23.31
N ILE A 24 11.37 -5.96 -24.44
CA ILE A 24 10.43 -6.66 -25.32
C ILE A 24 9.71 -7.76 -24.54
N SER A 25 10.43 -8.61 -23.81
CA SER A 25 9.87 -9.72 -23.03
C SER A 25 8.86 -9.25 -21.98
N ILE A 26 9.18 -8.19 -21.24
CA ILE A 26 8.30 -7.63 -20.20
C ILE A 26 7.08 -6.95 -20.82
N GLN A 27 7.30 -6.09 -21.84
CA GLN A 27 6.23 -5.30 -22.45
C GLN A 27 5.21 -6.15 -23.22
N HIS A 28 5.66 -7.26 -23.81
CA HIS A 28 4.79 -8.19 -24.57
C HIS A 28 4.27 -9.36 -23.73
N SER A 29 4.60 -9.43 -22.44
CA SER A 29 4.10 -10.46 -21.55
C SER A 29 2.59 -10.29 -21.33
N THR A 30 1.80 -11.14 -21.99
CA THR A 30 0.33 -11.14 -21.86
C THR A 30 -0.14 -11.40 -20.42
N LYS A 31 0.61 -12.22 -19.67
CA LYS A 31 0.33 -12.49 -18.25
C LYS A 31 0.55 -11.25 -17.39
N LEU A 32 1.67 -10.56 -17.58
CA LEU A 32 1.98 -9.34 -16.83
C LEU A 32 0.98 -8.23 -17.17
N LYS A 33 0.70 -8.04 -18.47
CA LYS A 33 -0.30 -7.07 -18.95
C LYS A 33 -1.66 -7.30 -18.31
N ARG A 34 -2.13 -8.55 -18.26
CA ARG A 34 -3.41 -8.90 -17.61
C ARG A 34 -3.43 -8.54 -16.11
N HIS A 35 -2.34 -8.78 -15.38
CA HIS A 35 -2.26 -8.44 -13.96
C HIS A 35 -2.21 -6.92 -13.75
N LEU A 36 -1.43 -6.20 -14.55
CA LEU A 36 -1.38 -4.74 -14.52
C LEU A 36 -2.74 -4.13 -14.88
N ASP A 37 -3.43 -4.64 -15.91
CA ASP A 37 -4.77 -4.19 -16.28
C ASP A 37 -5.77 -4.38 -15.15
N PHE A 38 -5.72 -5.53 -14.46
CA PHE A 38 -6.55 -5.75 -13.28
C PHE A 38 -6.27 -4.70 -12.19
N MET A 39 -4.99 -4.43 -11.88
CA MET A 39 -4.61 -3.41 -10.90
C MET A 39 -5.05 -2.01 -11.32
N MET A 40 -4.95 -1.65 -12.59
CA MET A 40 -5.40 -0.33 -13.08
C MET A 40 -6.92 -0.17 -13.09
N ASN A 41 -7.64 -1.28 -13.31
CA ASN A 41 -9.10 -1.30 -13.34
C ASN A 41 -9.74 -1.34 -11.95
N LYS A 42 -9.09 -1.96 -10.97
CA LYS A 42 -9.66 -2.22 -9.63
C LYS A 42 -8.89 -1.62 -8.47
N GLY A 43 -7.61 -1.31 -8.68
CA GLY A 43 -6.73 -0.71 -7.71
C GLY A 43 -6.75 0.82 -7.76
N SER A 44 -6.19 1.39 -6.71
CA SER A 44 -6.03 2.82 -6.48
C SER A 44 -4.94 3.04 -5.44
N MET A 45 -4.35 4.23 -5.42
CA MET A 45 -3.33 4.64 -4.44
C MET A 45 -3.80 4.56 -2.99
N TYR A 46 -5.09 4.77 -2.78
CA TYR A 46 -5.78 4.52 -1.53
C TYR A 46 -7.23 4.13 -1.82
N ARG A 47 -7.91 3.52 -0.86
CA ARG A 47 -9.33 3.18 -0.95
C ARG A 47 -10.03 3.50 0.35
N THR A 48 -11.20 4.11 0.27
CA THR A 48 -12.13 4.17 1.39
C THR A 48 -13.13 3.03 1.25
N TYR A 49 -13.38 2.30 2.33
CA TYR A 49 -14.37 1.22 2.30
C TYR A 49 -15.01 0.95 3.67
N ASN A 50 -16.33 1.06 3.76
CA ASN A 50 -17.12 0.81 4.99
C ASN A 50 -16.58 1.54 6.23
N GLY A 51 -16.23 2.81 6.08
CA GLY A 51 -15.65 3.63 7.16
C GLY A 51 -14.15 3.45 7.40
N ASN A 52 -13.45 2.66 6.57
CA ASN A 52 -12.01 2.42 6.71
C ASN A 52 -11.22 3.09 5.59
N LEU A 53 -9.99 3.51 5.90
CA LEU A 53 -9.01 4.01 4.95
C LEU A 53 -7.95 2.94 4.70
N LEU A 54 -7.73 2.58 3.44
CA LEU A 54 -6.74 1.59 3.02
C LEU A 54 -5.67 2.25 2.17
N PHE A 55 -4.39 2.10 2.53
CA PHE A 55 -3.26 2.46 1.66
C PHE A 55 -2.04 1.58 1.94
N HIS A 56 -1.21 1.36 0.91
CA HIS A 56 -0.14 0.37 0.97
C HIS A 56 1.08 0.84 1.78
N GLY A 57 1.77 1.89 1.30
CA GLY A 57 3.07 2.33 1.83
C GLY A 57 2.97 3.19 3.07
N CYS A 58 2.99 4.51 2.88
CA CYS A 58 2.99 5.49 3.95
C CYS A 58 2.33 6.80 3.53
N ILE A 59 2.04 7.66 4.50
CA ILE A 59 1.76 9.08 4.26
C ILE A 59 3.01 9.86 4.68
N PRO A 60 3.73 10.51 3.76
CA PRO A 60 4.94 11.26 4.10
C PRO A 60 4.68 12.31 5.19
N ALA A 61 5.43 12.22 6.28
CA ALA A 61 5.34 13.15 7.40
C ALA A 61 6.72 13.50 7.97
N ASP A 62 6.81 14.66 8.62
CA ASP A 62 7.96 15.05 9.45
C ASP A 62 7.88 14.39 10.85
N GLU A 63 8.87 14.63 11.72
CA GLU A 63 8.93 14.04 13.06
C GLU A 63 7.83 14.59 13.99
N GLU A 64 7.32 15.79 13.69
CA GLU A 64 6.24 16.47 14.40
C GLU A 64 4.84 15.99 13.96
N GLY A 65 4.75 15.18 12.89
CA GLY A 65 3.50 14.64 12.36
C GLY A 65 2.75 15.57 11.41
N ASN A 66 3.41 16.55 10.81
CA ASN A 66 2.88 17.32 9.68
C ASN A 66 3.14 16.59 8.38
N PHE A 67 2.17 16.65 7.45
CA PHE A 67 2.33 16.05 6.14
C PHE A 67 3.37 16.81 5.33
N CYS A 68 4.38 16.10 4.84
CA CYS A 68 5.37 16.70 3.96
C CYS A 68 4.74 17.05 2.60
N SER A 69 5.19 18.16 2.03
CA SER A 69 4.72 18.67 0.74
C SER A 69 5.71 18.35 -0.37
N LEU A 70 5.24 17.68 -1.42
CA LEU A 70 5.98 17.52 -2.67
C LEU A 70 5.69 18.70 -3.60
N LYS A 71 6.71 19.48 -3.93
CA LYS A 71 6.60 20.61 -4.84
C LYS A 71 6.90 20.19 -6.28
N ILE A 72 5.94 20.39 -7.18
CA ILE A 72 6.08 20.19 -8.63
C ILE A 72 5.72 21.50 -9.32
N GLY A 73 6.73 22.20 -9.83
CA GLY A 73 6.58 23.56 -10.34
C GLY A 73 6.11 24.53 -9.26
N SER A 74 4.99 25.22 -9.50
CA SER A 74 4.36 26.13 -8.55
C SER A 74 3.32 25.46 -7.64
N LYS A 75 3.09 24.16 -7.79
CA LYS A 75 2.08 23.42 -7.04
C LYS A 75 2.72 22.55 -5.97
N GLU A 76 1.96 22.36 -4.90
CA GLU A 76 2.35 21.61 -3.73
C GLU A 76 1.31 20.52 -3.42
N TYR A 77 1.79 19.33 -3.12
CA TYR A 77 0.97 18.16 -2.88
C TYR A 77 1.38 17.48 -1.57
N SER A 78 0.49 17.47 -0.60
CA SER A 78 0.64 16.80 0.69
C SER A 78 -0.63 16.02 1.04
N GLY A 79 -0.54 15.11 2.01
CA GLY A 79 -1.70 14.35 2.49
C GLY A 79 -2.46 13.66 1.35
N LYS A 80 -3.80 13.81 1.32
CA LYS A 80 -4.66 13.21 0.30
C LYS A 80 -4.34 13.72 -1.10
N LYS A 81 -4.00 15.01 -1.25
CA LYS A 81 -3.70 15.61 -2.58
C LYS A 81 -2.51 14.94 -3.26
N LEU A 82 -1.52 14.49 -2.49
CA LEU A 82 -0.39 13.74 -3.03
C LEU A 82 -0.81 12.38 -3.57
N PHE A 83 -1.72 11.68 -2.89
CA PHE A 83 -2.27 10.41 -3.37
C PHE A 83 -3.10 10.61 -4.64
N ASP A 84 -3.98 11.61 -4.67
CA ASP A 84 -4.81 11.94 -5.84
C ASP A 84 -3.92 12.30 -7.06
N PHE A 85 -2.86 13.08 -6.83
CA PHE A 85 -1.89 13.42 -7.86
C PHE A 85 -1.13 12.19 -8.38
N SER A 86 -0.68 11.33 -7.46
CA SER A 86 0.04 10.10 -7.79
C SER A 86 -0.83 9.17 -8.64
N GLU A 87 -2.08 8.96 -8.23
CA GLU A 87 -3.07 8.18 -8.97
C GLU A 87 -3.25 8.70 -10.41
N LYS A 88 -3.37 10.02 -10.56
CA LYS A 88 -3.48 10.66 -11.87
C LYS A 88 -2.25 10.41 -12.74
N MET A 89 -1.04 10.49 -12.17
CA MET A 89 0.20 10.26 -12.91
C MET A 89 0.33 8.79 -13.32
N ILE A 90 0.03 7.84 -12.42
CA ILE A 90 0.03 6.41 -12.73
C ILE A 90 -0.93 6.10 -13.88
N ARG A 91 -2.18 6.59 -13.80
CA ARG A 91 -3.17 6.39 -14.88
C ARG A 91 -2.73 7.02 -16.19
N LYS A 92 -2.14 8.22 -16.15
CA LYS A 92 -1.62 8.90 -17.34
C LYS A 92 -0.49 8.11 -17.99
N ALA A 93 0.53 7.70 -17.23
CA ALA A 93 1.65 6.91 -17.73
C ALA A 93 1.16 5.59 -18.33
N TYR A 94 0.29 4.87 -17.61
CA TYR A 94 -0.24 3.59 -18.06
C TYR A 94 -1.11 3.68 -19.33
N SER A 95 -1.81 4.80 -19.52
CA SER A 95 -2.61 5.04 -20.75
C SER A 95 -1.76 5.24 -22.01
N LYS A 96 -0.46 5.51 -21.86
CA LYS A 96 0.47 5.85 -22.95
C LYS A 96 1.78 5.05 -22.81
N PRO A 97 1.74 3.71 -22.87
CA PRO A 97 2.92 2.87 -22.59
C PRO A 97 4.09 3.08 -23.57
N ASN A 98 3.83 3.64 -24.75
CA ASN A 98 4.85 3.94 -25.75
C ASN A 98 5.59 5.28 -25.50
N VAL A 99 5.10 6.12 -24.57
CA VAL A 99 5.75 7.38 -24.21
C VAL A 99 6.74 7.10 -23.08
N LYS A 100 8.03 7.17 -23.41
CA LYS A 100 9.12 6.82 -22.50
C LYS A 100 9.73 8.02 -21.75
N ASP A 101 9.58 9.22 -22.31
CA ASP A 101 10.20 10.46 -21.82
C ASP A 101 9.12 11.52 -21.61
N ASP A 102 8.34 11.36 -20.55
CA ASP A 102 7.43 12.38 -20.09
C ASP A 102 7.35 12.38 -18.56
N PHE A 103 6.87 13.51 -18.01
CA PHE A 103 6.77 13.68 -16.58
C PHE A 103 5.97 12.57 -15.88
N ALA A 104 4.96 11.98 -16.52
CA ALA A 104 4.15 10.93 -15.89
C ALA A 104 4.95 9.62 -15.77
N THR A 105 5.71 9.27 -16.80
CA THR A 105 6.63 8.13 -16.80
C THR A 105 7.76 8.35 -15.79
N ASP A 106 8.35 9.54 -15.72
CA ASP A 106 9.35 9.86 -14.68
C ASP A 106 8.77 9.76 -13.27
N PHE A 107 7.52 10.18 -13.11
CA PHE A 107 6.84 10.12 -11.82
C PHE A 107 6.59 8.68 -11.36
N MET A 108 6.39 7.72 -12.27
CA MET A 108 6.34 6.30 -11.92
C MET A 108 7.64 5.83 -11.25
N TRP A 109 8.78 6.28 -11.79
CA TRP A 109 10.09 5.99 -11.21
C TRP A 109 10.27 6.70 -9.86
N TYR A 110 9.83 7.96 -9.76
CA TYR A 110 9.81 8.69 -8.49
C TYR A 110 8.98 7.97 -7.43
N LEU A 111 7.82 7.38 -7.79
CA LEU A 111 7.02 6.63 -6.83
C LEU A 111 7.76 5.41 -6.25
N TRP A 112 8.69 4.83 -7.00
CA TRP A 112 9.44 3.68 -6.53
C TRP A 112 10.51 4.03 -5.48
N GLN A 113 11.18 5.18 -5.61
CA GLN A 113 12.35 5.51 -4.77
C GLN A 113 12.40 6.92 -4.17
N GLY A 114 11.42 7.76 -4.47
CA GLY A 114 11.37 9.16 -4.01
C GLY A 114 11.11 9.26 -2.51
N ALA A 115 11.84 10.14 -1.83
CA ALA A 115 11.75 10.32 -0.37
C ALA A 115 10.34 10.69 0.14
N LEU A 116 9.57 11.41 -0.69
CA LEU A 116 8.18 11.78 -0.40
C LEU A 116 7.18 10.91 -1.18
N SER A 117 7.60 9.78 -1.74
CA SER A 117 6.67 8.85 -2.36
C SER A 117 5.81 8.16 -1.30
N PRO A 118 4.47 8.13 -1.47
CA PRO A 118 3.59 7.34 -0.61
C PRO A 118 3.76 5.82 -0.76
N LEU A 119 4.55 5.34 -1.74
CA LEU A 119 4.83 3.92 -1.97
C LEU A 119 6.22 3.47 -1.51
N PHE A 120 7.14 4.40 -1.23
CA PHE A 120 8.51 4.03 -0.87
C PHE A 120 8.73 4.05 0.65
N GLY A 121 8.51 5.20 1.28
CA GLY A 121 8.61 5.39 2.73
C GLY A 121 10.02 5.34 3.30
N LYS A 122 11.04 5.63 2.51
CA LYS A 122 12.42 5.75 2.99
C LYS A 122 13.05 6.99 2.37
N LYS A 123 14.15 7.49 2.95
CA LYS A 123 14.85 8.68 2.47
C LYS A 123 15.54 8.45 1.12
N SER A 124 16.13 7.28 0.94
CA SER A 124 16.88 6.89 -0.26
C SER A 124 16.86 5.37 -0.42
N MET A 125 16.95 4.91 -1.67
CA MET A 125 17.13 3.50 -2.02
C MET A 125 18.63 3.20 -2.07
N THR A 126 19.09 2.18 -1.34
CA THR A 126 20.52 1.80 -1.30
C THR A 126 20.81 0.47 -2.01
N THR A 127 19.98 0.14 -3.02
CA THR A 127 20.08 -1.16 -3.71
C THR A 127 21.42 -1.34 -4.42
N PHE A 128 21.94 -0.27 -5.04
CA PHE A 128 23.24 -0.30 -5.68
C PHE A 128 24.36 -0.55 -4.67
N GLU A 129 24.38 0.24 -3.60
CA GLU A 129 25.34 0.15 -2.50
C GLU A 129 25.35 -1.25 -1.90
N ARG A 130 24.16 -1.83 -1.67
CA ARG A 130 24.01 -3.19 -1.12
C ARG A 130 24.56 -4.29 -2.01
N TYR A 131 24.60 -4.09 -3.33
CA TYR A 131 25.08 -5.09 -4.28
C TYR A 131 26.56 -4.92 -4.61
N PHE A 132 27.04 -3.67 -4.68
CA PHE A 132 28.34 -3.37 -5.27
C PHE A 132 29.34 -2.72 -4.29
N ILE A 133 28.89 -2.24 -3.13
CA ILE A 133 29.76 -1.61 -2.13
C ILE A 133 29.82 -2.48 -0.88
N ALA A 134 31.04 -2.87 -0.49
CA ALA A 134 31.26 -3.74 0.67
C ALA A 134 30.98 -3.04 2.02
N ASP A 135 31.17 -1.71 2.09
CA ASP A 135 30.92 -0.93 3.29
C ASP A 135 29.42 -0.91 3.64
N LYS A 136 29.06 -1.51 4.78
CA LYS A 136 27.65 -1.60 5.20
C LYS A 136 27.07 -0.27 5.68
N ALA A 137 27.90 0.72 6.00
CA ALA A 137 27.40 2.03 6.43
C ALA A 137 26.59 2.71 5.31
N CYS A 138 26.96 2.51 4.05
CA CYS A 138 26.20 3.05 2.91
C CYS A 138 24.93 2.28 2.56
N HIS A 139 24.64 1.18 3.27
CA HIS A 139 23.44 0.36 3.02
C HIS A 139 22.22 0.85 3.80
N GLU A 140 22.39 1.80 4.71
CA GLU A 140 21.31 2.25 5.59
C GLU A 140 20.22 3.00 4.81
N GLU A 141 18.99 2.47 4.88
CA GLU A 141 17.81 3.17 4.36
C GLU A 141 16.98 3.71 5.52
N VAL A 142 17.16 5.00 5.80
CA VAL A 142 16.42 5.69 6.85
C VAL A 142 14.94 5.73 6.51
N LYS A 143 14.11 5.22 7.41
CA LYS A 143 12.65 5.15 7.23
C LYS A 143 12.01 6.53 7.39
N ASN A 144 10.90 6.73 6.70
CA ASN A 144 10.07 7.92 6.89
C ASN A 144 9.50 7.97 8.34
N PRO A 145 9.43 9.15 8.98
CA PRO A 145 8.87 9.32 10.34
C PRO A 145 7.48 8.71 10.53
N TYR A 146 6.69 8.63 9.46
CA TYR A 146 5.41 7.92 9.41
C TYR A 146 5.41 6.57 10.14
N TYR A 147 6.45 5.75 9.99
CA TYR A 147 6.45 4.39 10.57
C TYR A 147 6.54 4.38 12.10
N LYS A 148 7.04 5.45 12.71
CA LYS A 148 7.00 5.67 14.16
C LYS A 148 5.67 6.33 14.55
N LEU A 149 5.26 7.35 13.80
CA LEU A 149 4.05 8.11 14.08
C LEU A 149 2.75 7.31 13.91
N ARG A 150 2.73 6.24 13.12
CA ARG A 150 1.55 5.35 12.99
C ARG A 150 1.14 4.64 14.28
N GLU A 151 1.99 4.66 15.31
CA GLU A 151 1.66 4.16 16.65
C GLU A 151 0.95 5.21 17.52
N ASN A 152 0.98 6.49 17.10
CA ASN A 152 0.32 7.60 17.77
C ASN A 152 -1.13 7.76 17.28
N LYS A 153 -2.06 7.82 18.25
CA LYS A 153 -3.50 7.97 18.03
C LYS A 153 -3.86 9.27 17.31
N ASP A 154 -3.37 10.41 17.79
CA ASP A 154 -3.73 11.72 17.25
C ASP A 154 -3.25 11.87 15.80
N PHE A 155 -2.08 11.33 15.48
CA PHE A 155 -1.58 11.29 14.11
C PHE A 155 -2.47 10.42 13.20
N CYS A 156 -2.93 9.26 13.67
CA CYS A 156 -3.86 8.41 12.91
C CYS A 156 -5.22 9.10 12.71
N ILE A 157 -5.74 9.80 13.71
CA ILE A 157 -6.97 10.60 13.60
C ILE A 157 -6.78 11.72 12.57
N LYS A 158 -5.64 12.43 12.60
CA LYS A 158 -5.30 13.47 11.62
C LYS A 158 -5.28 12.92 10.19
N ILE A 159 -4.72 11.72 9.99
CA ILE A 159 -4.78 11.02 8.69
C ILE A 159 -6.23 10.75 8.30
N LEU A 160 -7.04 10.18 9.18
CA LEU A 160 -8.44 9.87 8.88
C LEU A 160 -9.22 11.15 8.48
N GLN A 161 -9.01 12.24 9.19
CA GLN A 161 -9.62 13.54 8.89
C GLN A 161 -9.19 14.11 7.53
N GLU A 162 -7.90 13.98 7.17
CA GLU A 162 -7.38 14.36 5.85
C GLU A 162 -8.08 13.61 4.70
N PHE A 163 -8.55 12.39 4.95
CA PHE A 163 -9.30 11.59 3.99
C PHE A 163 -10.83 11.69 4.14
N GLY A 164 -11.32 12.62 4.96
CA GLY A 164 -12.74 12.96 5.08
C GLY A 164 -13.53 12.13 6.10
N PHE A 165 -12.85 11.39 6.97
CA PHE A 165 -13.49 10.68 8.08
C PHE A 165 -13.63 11.58 9.32
N ALA A 166 -14.57 11.26 10.21
CA ALA A 166 -14.70 11.96 11.49
C ALA A 166 -13.50 11.72 12.41
N GLY A 167 -12.86 10.55 12.26
CA GLY A 167 -11.77 10.11 13.14
C GLY A 167 -12.29 9.58 14.47
N ASP A 168 -13.51 9.05 14.48
CA ASP A 168 -14.07 8.32 15.62
C ASP A 168 -13.56 6.87 15.67
N ASP A 169 -13.92 6.16 16.72
CA ASP A 169 -13.51 4.78 17.00
C ASP A 169 -14.08 3.74 16.02
N THR A 170 -14.95 4.15 15.09
CA THR A 170 -15.45 3.31 14.00
C THR A 170 -14.63 3.43 12.72
N ASN A 171 -13.69 4.38 12.67
CA ASN A 171 -12.81 4.62 11.54
C ASN A 171 -11.42 4.02 11.78
N HIS A 172 -10.94 3.23 10.82
CA HIS A 172 -9.63 2.57 10.94
C HIS A 172 -8.79 2.77 9.68
N ILE A 173 -7.49 2.92 9.88
CA ILE A 173 -6.49 2.86 8.81
C ILE A 173 -6.01 1.42 8.70
N ILE A 174 -6.04 0.87 7.49
CA ILE A 174 -5.51 -0.44 7.16
C ILE A 174 -4.27 -0.21 6.28
N ASN A 175 -3.10 -0.48 6.84
CA ASN A 175 -1.80 -0.20 6.22
C ASN A 175 -0.99 -1.47 5.97
N GLY A 176 -0.28 -1.53 4.84
CA GLY A 176 0.54 -2.67 4.45
C GLY A 176 2.04 -2.34 4.41
N HIS A 177 2.69 -2.82 3.33
CA HIS A 177 4.08 -2.55 2.92
C HIS A 177 5.19 -3.12 3.81
N THR A 178 5.11 -2.93 5.12
CA THR A 178 6.09 -3.46 6.08
C THR A 178 5.55 -4.70 6.77
N PRO A 179 6.28 -5.82 6.79
CA PRO A 179 5.86 -7.00 7.54
C PRO A 179 5.80 -6.69 9.04
N VAL A 180 4.85 -7.32 9.75
CA VAL A 180 4.76 -7.18 11.21
C VAL A 180 5.84 -8.06 11.82
N LYS A 181 6.89 -7.43 12.36
CA LYS A 181 8.01 -8.16 12.97
C LYS A 181 7.56 -8.87 14.24
N ARG A 182 8.23 -9.98 14.56
CA ARG A 182 8.02 -10.69 15.82
C ARG A 182 8.07 -9.73 17.01
N GLY A 183 7.03 -9.75 17.85
CA GLY A 183 6.91 -8.88 19.03
C GLY A 183 6.35 -7.47 18.76
N HIS A 184 6.02 -7.12 17.52
CA HIS A 184 5.30 -5.88 17.21
C HIS A 184 3.80 -6.15 17.09
N ASN A 185 2.99 -5.18 17.47
CA ASN A 185 1.54 -5.29 17.41
C ASN A 185 1.02 -4.91 16.02
N ALA A 186 0.15 -5.75 15.47
CA ALA A 186 -0.59 -5.44 14.24
C ALA A 186 -1.73 -4.44 14.47
N ILE A 187 -2.15 -4.26 15.73
CA ILE A 187 -3.10 -3.24 16.16
C ILE A 187 -2.30 -2.14 16.86
N CYS A 188 -2.16 -1.00 16.20
CA CYS A 188 -1.44 0.18 16.66
C CYS A 188 -2.44 1.30 17.02
N ALA A 189 -1.94 2.34 17.70
CA ALA A 189 -2.69 3.57 17.95
C ALA A 189 -4.10 3.30 18.51
N GLU A 190 -4.21 2.48 19.56
CA GLU A 190 -5.48 2.12 20.22
C GLU A 190 -6.57 1.47 19.33
N GLY A 191 -6.23 1.02 18.12
CA GLY A 191 -7.16 0.45 17.14
C GLY A 191 -7.38 1.31 15.90
N TYR A 192 -6.87 2.55 15.85
CA TYR A 192 -6.97 3.41 14.68
C TYR A 192 -6.07 2.97 13.51
N MET A 193 -5.02 2.18 13.78
CA MET A 193 -4.09 1.69 12.78
C MET A 193 -3.99 0.16 12.84
N LEU A 194 -4.31 -0.49 11.73
CA LEU A 194 -4.26 -1.94 11.55
C LEU A 194 -3.22 -2.27 10.48
N VAL A 195 -2.10 -2.82 10.91
CA VAL A 195 -1.01 -3.23 10.02
C VAL A 195 -1.28 -4.66 9.58
N ILE A 196 -1.42 -4.86 8.27
CA ILE A 196 -1.63 -6.18 7.65
C ILE A 196 -0.42 -6.56 6.81
N ASP A 197 -0.04 -7.84 6.85
CA ASP A 197 1.03 -8.38 6.02
C ASP A 197 0.57 -9.59 5.22
N GLY A 198 1.19 -9.77 4.04
CA GLY A 198 0.99 -10.96 3.22
C GLY A 198 1.83 -12.12 3.75
N GLY A 199 1.51 -12.64 4.94
CA GLY A 199 2.41 -13.56 5.63
C GLY A 199 2.49 -15.01 5.10
N TYR A 200 1.88 -15.31 3.95
CA TYR A 200 2.08 -16.61 3.30
C TYR A 200 3.42 -16.74 2.55
N SER A 201 4.21 -15.66 2.46
CA SER A 201 5.55 -15.73 1.87
C SER A 201 6.55 -16.38 2.82
N LYS A 202 7.09 -17.53 2.41
CA LYS A 202 8.15 -18.26 3.14
C LYS A 202 9.36 -17.37 3.45
N ALA A 203 9.68 -16.42 2.58
CA ALA A 203 10.82 -15.53 2.75
C ALA A 203 10.68 -14.60 3.96
N TYR A 204 9.46 -14.27 4.39
CA TYR A 204 9.23 -13.34 5.50
C TYR A 204 9.03 -14.02 6.86
N GLN A 205 8.76 -15.34 6.89
CA GLN A 205 8.53 -16.10 8.12
C GLN A 205 9.66 -15.96 9.17
N PRO A 206 10.96 -15.93 8.81
CA PRO A 206 12.03 -15.70 9.79
C PRO A 206 11.93 -14.32 10.48
N THR A 207 11.35 -13.33 9.80
CA THR A 207 11.22 -11.96 10.29
C THR A 207 9.94 -11.74 11.11
N THR A 208 8.82 -12.32 10.68
CA THR A 208 7.51 -12.16 11.30
C THR A 208 7.30 -13.13 12.47
N GLY A 209 7.87 -14.33 12.40
CA GLY A 209 7.63 -15.42 13.36
C GLY A 209 6.25 -16.08 13.24
N ILE A 210 5.39 -15.59 12.35
CA ILE A 210 4.05 -16.09 12.02
C ILE A 210 3.84 -16.11 10.50
N ALA A 211 2.80 -16.80 10.03
CA ALA A 211 2.35 -16.77 8.63
C ALA A 211 1.47 -15.54 8.30
N GLY A 212 1.55 -14.49 9.13
CA GLY A 212 0.93 -13.19 8.94
C GLY A 212 -0.52 -13.09 9.43
N TYR A 213 -1.14 -11.99 9.03
CA TYR A 213 -2.48 -11.62 9.47
C TYR A 213 -3.51 -11.64 8.34
N THR A 214 -4.75 -12.01 8.68
CA THR A 214 -5.92 -11.83 7.83
C THR A 214 -6.91 -10.93 8.55
N LEU A 215 -7.31 -9.85 7.88
CA LEU A 215 -8.36 -8.97 8.35
C LEU A 215 -9.70 -9.43 7.77
N LEU A 216 -10.65 -9.74 8.65
CA LEU A 216 -12.01 -10.14 8.31
C LEU A 216 -12.96 -8.99 8.68
N TYR A 217 -13.98 -8.76 7.85
CA TYR A 217 -15.05 -7.82 8.12
C TYR A 217 -16.40 -8.53 7.97
N ASN A 218 -17.24 -8.44 8.99
CA ASN A 218 -18.61 -8.99 8.96
C ASN A 218 -19.59 -7.98 9.60
N SER A 219 -20.85 -8.38 9.80
CA SER A 219 -21.88 -7.52 10.41
C SER A 219 -21.57 -7.09 11.85
N TYR A 220 -20.55 -7.68 12.44
CA TYR A 220 -20.05 -7.46 13.78
C TYR A 220 -18.70 -6.70 13.77
N GLY A 221 -18.29 -6.17 12.61
CA GLY A 221 -17.09 -5.34 12.46
C GLY A 221 -15.82 -6.12 12.11
N LEU A 222 -14.66 -5.55 12.48
CA LEU A 222 -13.34 -6.06 12.10
C LEU A 222 -12.80 -7.11 13.09
N GLN A 223 -12.25 -8.19 12.53
CA GLN A 223 -11.51 -9.23 13.24
C GLN A 223 -10.16 -9.43 12.59
N LEU A 224 -9.11 -9.50 13.39
CA LEU A 224 -7.75 -9.75 12.93
C LEU A 224 -7.34 -11.16 13.37
N VAL A 225 -7.10 -12.02 12.40
CA VAL A 225 -6.70 -13.41 12.62
C VAL A 225 -5.21 -13.52 12.34
N SER A 226 -4.46 -14.08 13.28
CA SER A 226 -3.04 -14.40 13.05
C SER A 226 -2.88 -15.88 12.73
N HIS A 227 -2.05 -16.17 11.74
CA HIS A 227 -1.81 -17.52 11.25
C HIS A 227 -0.46 -18.02 11.70
N GLN A 228 -0.40 -19.25 12.22
CA GLN A 228 0.89 -19.89 12.47
C GLN A 228 1.48 -20.48 11.18
N PRO A 229 2.81 -20.57 11.05
CA PRO A 229 3.44 -21.22 9.90
C PRO A 229 3.04 -22.69 9.81
N PHE A 230 2.59 -23.12 8.63
CA PHE A 230 2.40 -24.53 8.34
C PHE A 230 3.75 -25.16 8.02
N THR A 231 4.27 -26.03 8.91
CA THR A 231 5.56 -26.70 8.71
C THR A 231 5.40 -27.96 7.86
N SER A 232 4.61 -28.93 8.32
CA SER A 232 4.36 -30.18 7.60
C SER A 232 3.05 -30.85 8.02
N LYS A 233 2.52 -31.74 7.17
CA LYS A 233 1.33 -32.56 7.48
C LYS A 233 1.55 -33.44 8.73
N GLN A 234 2.74 -34.03 8.86
CA GLN A 234 3.08 -34.89 10.01
C GLN A 234 3.15 -34.08 11.32
N ASP A 235 3.76 -32.90 11.30
CA ASP A 235 3.83 -32.04 12.49
C ASP A 235 2.45 -31.55 12.92
N ALA A 236 1.60 -31.17 11.97
CA ALA A 236 0.23 -30.72 12.24
C ALA A 236 -0.60 -31.84 12.90
N ILE A 237 -0.53 -33.07 12.38
CA ILE A 237 -1.23 -34.23 12.95
C ILE A 237 -0.69 -34.58 14.35
N ARG A 238 0.65 -34.57 14.52
CA ARG A 238 1.29 -34.95 15.80
C ARG A 238 1.10 -33.93 16.91
N SER A 239 1.15 -32.64 16.58
CA SER A 239 1.08 -31.57 17.57
C SER A 239 -0.35 -31.21 17.99
N GLY A 240 -1.36 -31.65 17.23
CA GLY A 240 -2.77 -31.31 17.48
C GLY A 240 -3.04 -29.79 17.51
N LYS A 241 -2.09 -28.98 17.02
CA LYS A 241 -2.18 -27.52 17.07
C LYS A 241 -3.15 -27.05 15.99
N ASP A 242 -4.27 -26.50 16.44
CA ASP A 242 -5.15 -25.71 15.59
C ASP A 242 -4.45 -24.38 15.23
N ILE A 243 -4.60 -23.93 13.99
CA ILE A 243 -3.69 -23.00 13.30
C ILE A 243 -3.96 -21.52 13.66
N VAL A 244 -4.95 -21.23 14.50
CA VAL A 244 -5.62 -19.93 14.49
C VAL A 244 -5.65 -19.29 15.88
N SER A 245 -5.07 -18.09 16.01
CA SER A 245 -5.44 -17.17 17.10
C SER A 245 -6.19 -15.98 16.51
N THR A 246 -7.42 -15.76 16.99
CA THR A 246 -8.29 -14.68 16.53
C THR A 246 -8.33 -13.58 17.57
N VAL A 247 -8.00 -12.35 17.16
CA VAL A 247 -8.10 -11.15 17.99
C VAL A 247 -9.16 -10.24 17.37
N ARG A 248 -10.15 -9.84 18.17
CA ARG A 248 -11.18 -8.91 17.71
C ARG A 248 -10.68 -7.48 17.90
N VAL A 249 -10.75 -6.68 16.84
CA VAL A 249 -10.22 -5.30 16.83
C VAL A 249 -11.21 -4.32 17.49
N VAL A 250 -12.51 -4.60 17.37
CA VAL A 250 -13.57 -3.71 17.86
C VAL A 250 -13.78 -3.88 19.37
N LYS A 251 -13.62 -2.79 20.12
CA LYS A 251 -13.70 -2.74 21.59
C LYS A 251 -15.13 -2.74 22.18
N HIS A 252 -16.15 -2.43 21.38
CA HIS A 252 -17.52 -2.22 21.89
C HIS A 252 -18.46 -3.42 21.70
N GLU A 253 -19.51 -3.47 22.54
CA GLU A 253 -20.69 -4.30 22.35
C GLU A 253 -21.31 -3.95 20.99
N LEU A 254 -21.46 -4.96 20.14
CA LEU A 254 -21.74 -4.72 18.73
C LEU A 254 -23.21 -4.54 18.48
N GLN A 255 -23.57 -3.37 17.99
CA GLN A 255 -24.73 -3.28 17.13
C GLN A 255 -24.40 -3.93 15.78
N ARG A 256 -25.27 -4.86 15.37
CA ARG A 256 -25.14 -5.55 14.09
C ARG A 256 -25.34 -4.53 12.96
N LYS A 257 -24.32 -4.37 12.11
CA LYS A 257 -24.43 -3.58 10.88
C LYS A 257 -25.27 -4.32 9.85
N SER A 258 -26.19 -3.59 9.21
CA SER A 258 -26.97 -4.04 8.07
C SER A 258 -26.27 -3.69 6.76
N VAL A 259 -26.71 -4.26 5.64
CA VAL A 259 -26.22 -3.86 4.30
C VAL A 259 -26.46 -2.38 4.04
N ALA A 260 -27.53 -1.80 4.58
CA ALA A 260 -27.88 -0.40 4.41
C ALA A 260 -26.87 0.57 5.04
N ASP A 261 -26.01 0.08 5.95
CA ASP A 261 -24.98 0.82 6.69
C ASP A 261 -23.58 0.68 6.05
N THR A 262 -23.52 0.12 4.84
CA THR A 262 -22.28 -0.11 4.07
C THR A 262 -22.26 0.74 2.81
N ASP A 263 -21.09 0.92 2.21
CA ASP A 263 -20.94 1.63 0.93
C ASP A 263 -21.79 0.98 -0.18
N ILE A 264 -22.00 -0.34 -0.12
CA ILE A 264 -22.90 -1.07 -1.02
C ILE A 264 -24.35 -0.59 -0.81
N GLY A 265 -24.78 -0.48 0.44
CA GLY A 265 -26.10 0.03 0.79
C GLY A 265 -26.31 1.46 0.33
N GLU A 266 -25.32 2.34 0.53
CA GLU A 266 -25.34 3.71 0.02
C GLU A 266 -25.46 3.74 -1.51
N ASN A 267 -24.68 2.93 -2.22
CA ASN A 267 -24.76 2.84 -3.67
C ASN A 267 -26.13 2.36 -4.17
N ILE A 268 -26.75 1.39 -3.47
CA ILE A 268 -28.10 0.91 -3.79
C ILE A 268 -29.13 2.01 -3.55
N LYS A 269 -29.06 2.71 -2.41
CA LYS A 269 -29.95 3.85 -2.10
C LYS A 269 -29.84 4.95 -3.16
N GLU A 270 -28.62 5.26 -3.60
CA GLU A 270 -28.39 6.26 -4.65
C GLU A 270 -28.99 5.82 -5.99
N LYS A 271 -28.80 4.55 -6.39
CA LYS A 271 -29.42 4.01 -7.61
C LYS A 271 -30.94 4.09 -7.56
N ILE A 272 -31.55 3.73 -6.42
CA ILE A 272 -33.00 3.85 -6.20
C ILE A 272 -33.43 5.31 -6.38
N ARG A 273 -32.71 6.27 -5.78
CA ARG A 273 -32.99 7.71 -5.92
C ARG A 273 -32.95 8.17 -7.38
N VAL A 274 -31.91 7.78 -8.12
CA VAL A 274 -31.76 8.12 -9.54
C VAL A 274 -32.92 7.53 -10.37
N LEU A 275 -33.29 6.27 -10.14
CA LEU A 275 -34.41 5.63 -10.83
C LEU A 275 -35.74 6.33 -10.57
N TYR A 276 -36.00 6.74 -9.32
CA TYR A 276 -37.20 7.52 -9.00
C TYR A 276 -37.20 8.90 -9.67
N ASN A 277 -36.05 9.57 -9.76
CA ASN A 277 -35.95 10.85 -10.48
C ASN A 277 -36.19 10.69 -11.98
N LEU A 278 -35.68 9.62 -12.59
CA LEU A 278 -35.94 9.32 -13.99
C LEU A 278 -37.42 9.04 -14.25
N LEU A 279 -38.07 8.26 -13.39
CA LEU A 279 -39.51 7.98 -13.49
C LEU A 279 -40.35 9.27 -13.40
N ARG A 280 -40.02 10.16 -12.45
CA ARG A 280 -40.73 11.44 -12.27
C ARG A 280 -40.56 12.44 -13.42
N ASN A 281 -39.48 12.33 -14.19
CA ASN A 281 -39.19 13.20 -15.34
C ASN A 281 -39.59 12.54 -16.67
N TYR A 282 -40.21 11.36 -16.61
CA TYR A 282 -40.71 10.64 -17.79
C TYR A 282 -42.19 10.97 -18.07
N ASP A 283 -42.92 11.44 -17.06
CA ASP A 283 -44.25 12.05 -17.17
C ASP A 283 -44.15 13.54 -17.53
#